data_AF-A0A383DUN8-F1
#
_entry.id   AF-A0A383DUN8-F1
#
_cell.length_a   1.000
_cell.length_b   1.000
_cell.length_c   1.000
_cell.angle_alpha   90.00
_cell.angle_beta   90.00
_cell.angle_gamma   90.00
#
_symmetry.space_group_name_H-M   'P 1'
#
loop_
_entity.id
_entity.type
_entity.pdbx_description
1 polymer ?
#
loop_
_entity_poly.entity_id
_entity_poly.type
_entity_poly.pdbx_seq_one_letter_code
_entity_poly.pdbx_strand_id
1 'polypeptide(L)' 'VSIDIGYTYVSDVSDIEIGHSISVNVEGKKILICNTEEGFFAVQDMCTHALIPLCGGFIQGTLISCPLHGAVFD' A
#
# COMPACT_ATOMS: atom_id res chain seq x y z
N VAL A 1 9.08 -28.60 1.13
CA VAL A 1 7.72 -28.02 1.23
C VAL A 1 7.59 -27.05 0.07
N SER A 2 6.86 -27.43 -0.98
CA SER A 2 6.56 -26.52 -2.10
C SER A 2 5.64 -25.43 -1.56
N ILE A 3 6.12 -24.19 -1.54
CA ILE A 3 5.27 -23.03 -1.27
C ILE A 3 4.46 -22.82 -2.54
N ASP A 4 3.16 -23.07 -2.47
CA ASP A 4 2.26 -22.74 -3.56
C ASP A 4 2.14 -21.21 -3.59
N ILE A 5 2.69 -20.58 -4.63
CA ILE A 5 2.64 -19.13 -4.80
C ILE A 5 1.32 -18.82 -5.51
N GLY A 6 0.31 -18.44 -4.74
CA GLY A 6 -0.97 -17.96 -5.23
C GLY A 6 -0.95 -16.46 -5.54
N TYR A 7 -1.78 -16.04 -6.49
CA TYR A 7 -2.02 -14.63 -6.80
C TYR A 7 -3.48 -14.29 -6.53
N THR A 8 -3.73 -13.13 -5.93
CA THR A 8 -5.07 -12.60 -5.66
C THR A 8 -5.25 -11.31 -6.44
N TYR A 9 -6.30 -11.24 -7.26
CA TYR A 9 -6.71 -9.99 -7.91
C TYR A 9 -7.23 -9.00 -6.87
N VAL A 10 -6.78 -7.74 -6.92
CA VAL A 10 -7.16 -6.71 -5.94
C VAL A 10 -7.74 -5.44 -6.57
N SER A 11 -7.33 -5.05 -7.78
CA SER A 11 -7.82 -3.86 -8.49
C SER A 11 -7.35 -3.86 -9.94
N ASP A 12 -8.00 -3.09 -10.82
CA ASP A 12 -7.42 -2.74 -12.12
C ASP A 12 -6.33 -1.68 -11.91
N VAL A 13 -5.31 -1.69 -12.78
CA VAL A 13 -4.23 -0.70 -12.76
C VAL A 13 -4.75 0.70 -13.11
N SER A 14 -5.84 0.82 -13.87
CA SER A 14 -6.44 2.10 -14.22
C SER A 14 -7.15 2.78 -13.04
N ASP A 15 -7.44 2.04 -11.97
CA ASP A 15 -8.17 2.57 -10.81
C ASP A 15 -7.25 3.30 -9.82
N ILE A 16 -5.93 3.24 -10.02
CA ILE A 16 -4.93 3.85 -9.14
C ILE A 16 -4.02 4.75 -9.96
N GLU A 17 -4.23 6.07 -9.87
CA GLU A 17 -3.38 7.04 -10.55
C GLU A 17 -1.95 7.04 -9.97
N ILE A 18 -0.96 7.47 -10.77
CA ILE A 18 0.41 7.63 -10.28
C ILE A 18 0.42 8.63 -9.11
N GLY A 19 1.13 8.28 -8.03
CA GLY A 19 1.18 9.05 -6.79
C GLY A 19 0.02 8.76 -5.84
N HIS A 20 -0.91 7.88 -6.19
CA HIS A 20 -2.06 7.51 -5.37
C HIS A 20 -1.90 6.09 -4.79
N SER A 21 -2.74 5.80 -3.79
CA SER A 21 -2.81 4.50 -3.15
C SER A 21 -4.24 4.08 -2.85
N ILE A 22 -4.45 2.77 -2.72
CA ILE A 22 -5.71 2.20 -2.25
C ILE A 22 -5.45 1.17 -1.15
N SER A 23 -6.38 1.09 -0.20
CA SER A 23 -6.42 0.02 0.81
C SER A 23 -7.27 -1.14 0.32
N VAL A 24 -6.73 -2.34 0.36
CA VAL A 24 -7.42 -3.58 -0.01
C VAL A 24 -7.37 -4.60 1.13
N ASN A 25 -8.38 -5.46 1.21
CA ASN A 25 -8.41 -6.56 2.17
C ASN A 25 -8.12 -7.88 1.45
N VAL A 26 -7.03 -8.54 1.83
CA VAL A 26 -6.65 -9.86 1.32
C VAL A 26 -6.61 -10.82 2.49
N GLU A 27 -7.58 -11.73 2.55
CA GLU A 27 -7.68 -12.76 3.61
C GLU A 27 -7.63 -12.17 5.05
N GLY A 28 -8.28 -11.03 5.26
CA GLY A 28 -8.31 -10.34 6.55
C GLY A 28 -7.12 -9.41 6.82
N LYS A 29 -6.11 -9.40 5.94
CA LYS A 29 -4.97 -8.47 6.02
C LYS A 29 -5.28 -7.22 5.21
N LYS A 30 -5.10 -6.04 5.83
CA LYS A 30 -5.17 -4.76 5.12
C LYS A 30 -3.83 -4.47 4.46
N ILE A 31 -3.83 -4.37 3.14
CA ILE A 31 -2.67 -4.11 2.30
C ILE A 31 -2.89 -2.77 1.61
N LEU A 32 -1.88 -1.92 1.61
CA LEU A 32 -1.85 -0.69 0.85
C LEU A 32 -1.16 -0.99 -0.48
N ILE A 33 -1.82 -0.69 -1.59
CA ILE A 33 -1.23 -0.71 -2.92
C ILE A 33 -0.90 0.72 -3.29
N CYS A 34 0.38 1.00 -3.54
CA CYS A 34 0.90 2.31 -3.93
C CYS A 34 1.27 2.27 -5.41
N ASN A 35 0.77 3.22 -6.21
CA ASN A 35 1.25 3.44 -7.57
C ASN A 35 2.25 4.58 -7.57
N THR A 36 3.51 4.28 -7.86
CA THR A 36 4.60 5.25 -7.90
C THR A 36 5.08 5.43 -9.34
N GLU A 37 5.92 6.43 -9.59
CA GLU A 37 6.56 6.57 -10.91
C GLU A 37 7.47 5.37 -11.27
N GLU A 38 7.93 4.61 -10.27
CA GLU A 38 8.77 3.41 -10.44
C GLU A 38 7.96 2.11 -10.57
N GLY A 39 6.64 2.16 -10.36
CA GLY A 39 5.73 1.03 -10.44
C GLY A 39 4.87 0.83 -9.19
N PHE A 40 4.24 -0.34 -9.12
CA PHE A 40 3.34 -0.70 -8.03
C PHE A 40 4.08 -1.39 -6.88
N PHE A 41 3.82 -0.94 -5.66
CA PHE A 41 4.34 -1.51 -4.43
C PHE A 41 3.21 -1.88 -3.49
N ALA A 42 3.44 -2.88 -2.63
CA ALA A 42 2.48 -3.34 -1.65
C ALA A 42 3.12 -3.37 -0.26
N VAL A 43 2.49 -2.69 0.69
CA VAL A 43 2.89 -2.69 2.11
C VAL A 43 1.68 -2.98 2.98
N GLN A 44 1.88 -3.29 4.26
CA GLN A 44 0.75 -3.40 5.19
C GLN A 44 0.11 -2.02 5.36
N ASP A 45 -1.21 -1.91 5.25
CA ASP A 45 -1.95 -0.64 5.44
C ASP A 45 -2.15 -0.34 6.94
N MET A 46 -1.06 -0.38 7.70
CA MET A 46 -1.05 -0.12 9.12
C MET A 46 0.27 0.56 9.49
N CYS A 47 0.19 1.84 9.81
CA CYS A 47 1.30 2.61 10.34
C CYS A 47 1.76 2.00 11.67
N THR A 48 3.01 1.57 11.74
CA THR A 48 3.57 0.90 12.92
C THR A 48 3.72 1.81 14.13
N HIS A 49 3.66 3.14 13.94
CA HIS A 49 3.74 4.12 15.03
C HIS A 49 2.49 4.16 15.90
N ALA A 50 1.30 4.26 15.29
CA ALA A 50 0.05 4.51 16.01
C ALA A 50 -1.13 3.62 15.56
N LEU A 51 -0.85 2.57 14.78
CA LEU A 51 -1.83 1.59 14.32
C LEU A 51 -3.02 2.24 13.59
N ILE A 52 -2.72 3.21 12.71
CA ILE A 52 -3.68 3.86 11.82
C ILE A 52 -3.37 3.52 10.36
N PRO A 53 -4.37 3.51 9.45
CA PRO A 53 -4.14 3.24 8.03
C PRO A 53 -3.13 4.20 7.40
N LEU A 54 -2.28 3.69 6.51
CA LEU A 54 -1.39 4.51 5.69
C LEU A 54 -2.14 5.09 4.47
N CYS A 55 -3.25 4.46 4.06
CA CYS A 55 -4.12 4.94 3.00
C CYS A 55 -4.56 6.39 3.25
N GLY A 56 -4.45 7.23 2.21
CA GLY A 56 -4.62 8.68 2.32
C GLY A 56 -3.33 9.44 2.67
N GLY A 57 -2.23 8.73 2.88
CA GLY A 57 -0.89 9.28 3.00
C GLY A 57 -0.35 9.85 1.69
N PHE A 58 0.78 10.55 1.78
CA PHE A 58 1.42 11.20 0.63
C PHE A 58 2.57 10.34 0.09
N ILE A 59 2.61 10.13 -1.23
CA ILE A 59 3.67 9.38 -1.92
C ILE A 59 4.68 10.35 -2.52
N GLN A 60 5.98 10.11 -2.26
CA GLN A 60 7.09 10.81 -2.88
C GLN A 60 8.19 9.81 -3.27
N GLY A 61 8.38 9.58 -4.58
CA GLY A 61 9.19 8.45 -5.05
C GLY A 61 8.54 7.14 -4.61
N THR A 62 9.30 6.28 -3.92
CA THR A 62 8.79 5.05 -3.29
C THR A 62 8.33 5.24 -1.84
N LEU A 63 8.45 6.45 -1.30
CA LEU A 63 8.19 6.72 0.11
C LEU A 63 6.71 7.06 0.36
N ILE A 64 6.08 6.41 1.33
CA ILE A 64 4.72 6.72 1.81
C ILE A 64 4.79 7.42 3.18
N SER A 65 4.22 8.61 3.27
CA SER A 65 4.07 9.37 4.52
C SER A 65 2.71 9.14 5.14
N CYS A 66 2.70 8.65 6.39
CA CYS A 66 1.52 8.44 7.21
C CYS A 66 0.68 9.73 7.33
N PRO A 67 -0.62 9.68 7.02
CA PRO A 67 -1.46 10.89 6.94
C PRO A 67 -1.69 11.60 8.27
N LEU A 68 -1.43 10.92 9.40
CA LEU A 68 -1.69 11.47 10.73
C LEU A 68 -0.51 12.27 11.30
N HIS A 69 0.66 11.64 11.39
CA HIS A 69 1.84 12.22 12.06
C HIS A 69 3.09 12.30 11.16
N GLY A 70 2.98 11.91 9.89
CA GLY A 70 4.08 12.06 8.92
C GLY A 70 5.23 11.06 9.04
N ALA A 71 5.05 9.94 9.77
CA ALA A 71 6.01 8.83 9.73
C ALA A 71 6.16 8.31 8.29
N VAL A 72 7.39 8.12 7.84
CA VAL A 72 7.69 7.74 6.44
C VAL A 72 8.19 6.31 6.39
N PHE A 73 7.73 5.58 5.38
CA PHE A 73 8.10 4.19 5.10
C PHE A 73 8.52 4.06 3.63
N ASP A 74 9.44 3.13 3.39
CA ASP A 74 9.82 2.61 2.07
C ASP A 74 9.30 1.16 1.98
#